data_AF-A0A7S2B2W7-F1
#
_entry.id   AF-A0A7S2B2W7-F1
#
_cell.length_a   1.000
_cell.length_b   1.000
_cell.length_c   1.000
_cell.angle_alpha   90.00
_cell.angle_beta   90.00
_cell.angle_gamma   90.00
#
_symmetry.space_group_name_H-M   'P 1'
#
loop_
_entity.id
_entity.type
_entity.pdbx_description
1 polymer ?
#
loop_
_entity_poly.entity_id
_entity_poly.type
_entity_poly.pdbx_seq_one_letter_code
_entity_poly.pdbx_strand_id
1 'polypeptide(L)'
;VLSDLGGYREEDVDPIVSGSMACPAMPLCGLAIGEAERGLPDVNLRLRAMLNKVGAGDAAPIVRMTGCPNGCARPYMAEIGFVCDGPNTYQIWLGGNREQTRLAGGYAERVK
;
A
#
# COMPACT_ATOMS: atom_id res chain seq x y z
N VAL A 1 18.41 4.63 -23.17
CA VAL A 1 18.96 5.50 -22.09
C VAL A 1 18.32 5.19 -20.74
N LEU A 2 17.03 5.42 -20.50
CA LEU A 2 16.41 5.12 -19.19
C LEU A 2 16.41 3.63 -18.86
N SER A 3 16.07 2.77 -19.82
CA SER A 3 16.11 1.31 -19.65
C SER A 3 17.51 0.77 -19.35
N ASP A 4 18.55 1.39 -19.92
CA ASP A 4 19.95 1.00 -19.69
C ASP A 4 20.43 1.34 -18.27
N LEU A 5 19.72 2.22 -17.57
CA LEU A 5 19.95 2.60 -16.17
C LEU A 5 19.02 1.85 -15.19
N GLY A 6 18.27 0.85 -15.68
CA GLY A 6 17.29 0.12 -14.88
C GLY A 6 15.95 0.85 -14.70
N GLY A 7 15.67 1.86 -15.52
CA GLY A 7 14.36 2.52 -15.58
C GLY A 7 13.33 1.65 -16.29
N TYR A 8 12.13 1.55 -15.72
CA TYR A 8 11.01 0.82 -16.29
C TYR A 8 10.05 1.77 -17.02
N ARG A 9 9.36 1.29 -18.06
CA ARG A 9 8.19 1.98 -18.60
C ARG A 9 6.98 1.63 -17.75
N GLU A 10 5.97 2.48 -17.74
CA GLU A 10 4.74 2.23 -16.96
C GLU A 10 4.07 0.90 -17.34
N GLU A 11 4.06 0.58 -18.64
CA GLU A 11 3.52 -0.68 -19.18
C GLU A 11 4.28 -1.95 -18.72
N ASP A 12 5.51 -1.80 -18.22
CA ASP A 12 6.32 -2.90 -17.71
C ASP A 12 6.11 -3.12 -16.19
N VAL A 13 5.36 -2.24 -15.53
CA VAL A 13 5.16 -2.25 -14.08
C VAL A 13 3.75 -2.72 -13.75
N ASP A 14 3.62 -3.60 -12.75
CA ASP A 14 2.31 -4.03 -12.28
C ASP A 14 1.44 -2.82 -11.87
N PRO A 15 0.20 -2.68 -12.37
CA PRO A 15 -0.65 -1.54 -12.05
C PRO A 15 -0.90 -1.30 -10.55
N ILE A 16 -0.85 -2.35 -9.72
CA ILE A 16 -0.90 -2.20 -8.25
C ILE A 16 0.34 -1.47 -7.77
N VAL A 17 1.52 -1.83 -8.26
CA VAL A 17 2.79 -1.21 -7.87
C VAL A 17 2.81 0.25 -8.34
N SER A 18 2.40 0.53 -9.57
CA SER A 18 2.31 1.90 -10.09
C SER A 18 1.35 2.78 -9.27
N GLY A 19 0.19 2.24 -8.87
CA GLY A 19 -0.79 2.93 -8.05
C GLY A 19 -0.48 2.96 -6.54
N SER A 20 0.61 2.33 -6.10
CA SER A 20 0.93 2.15 -4.69
C SER A 20 1.77 3.28 -4.09
N MET A 21 1.59 3.52 -2.79
CA MET A 21 2.43 4.49 -2.07
C MET A 21 2.67 4.07 -0.62
N ALA A 22 3.92 4.20 -0.15
CA ALA A 22 4.28 4.06 1.26
C ALA A 22 4.98 5.30 1.79
N CYS A 23 4.94 5.50 3.11
CA CYS A 23 5.82 6.45 3.77
C CYS A 23 7.13 5.77 4.18
N PRO A 24 8.21 6.54 4.45
CA PRO A 24 9.50 5.94 4.82
C PRO A 24 9.42 5.01 6.03
N ALA A 25 8.69 5.43 7.07
CA ALA A 25 8.56 4.69 8.33
C ALA A 25 9.93 4.29 8.93
N MET A 26 10.08 3.06 9.41
CA MET A 26 11.36 2.57 9.91
C MET A 26 12.41 2.49 8.78
N PRO A 27 13.71 2.76 9.06
CA PRO A 27 14.31 2.94 10.38
C PRO A 27 14.51 4.40 10.81
N LEU A 28 14.20 5.38 9.96
CA LEU A 28 14.59 6.78 10.17
C LEU A 28 13.47 7.69 10.64
N CYS A 29 12.20 7.32 10.45
CA CYS A 29 11.11 8.09 11.01
C CYS A 29 10.98 7.82 12.51
N GLY A 30 11.28 8.83 13.34
CA GLY A 30 11.17 8.72 14.81
C GLY A 30 9.75 8.52 15.35
N LEU A 31 8.73 8.57 14.49
CA LEU A 31 7.33 8.30 14.83
C LEU A 31 6.84 6.95 14.32
N ALA A 32 7.68 6.18 13.63
CA ALA A 32 7.29 4.88 13.09
C ALA A 32 7.08 3.87 14.22
N ILE A 33 5.95 3.16 14.15
CA ILE A 33 5.62 2.02 15.00
C ILE A 33 6.01 0.72 14.28
N GLY A 34 5.91 0.70 12.94
CA GLY A 34 6.18 -0.45 12.08
C GLY A 34 6.79 -0.05 10.73
N GLU A 35 6.92 -1.04 9.84
CA GLU A 35 7.39 -0.83 8.46
C GLU A 35 6.33 -0.17 7.57
N ALA A 36 6.76 0.42 6.47
CA ALA A 36 5.89 0.78 5.36
C ALA A 36 6.63 0.66 4.02
N GLU A 37 7.55 1.57 3.71
CA GLU A 37 8.30 1.57 2.44
C GLU A 37 8.95 0.22 2.12
N ARG A 38 9.64 -0.36 3.11
CA ARG A 38 10.34 -1.63 2.96
C ARG A 38 9.43 -2.85 2.93
N GLY A 39 8.19 -2.73 3.42
CA GLY A 39 7.23 -3.84 3.51
C GLY A 39 6.20 -3.87 2.39
N LEU A 40 5.88 -2.72 1.79
CA LEU A 40 4.85 -2.61 0.76
C LEU A 40 5.10 -3.47 -0.50
N PRO A 41 6.34 -3.65 -0.99
CA PRO A 41 6.59 -4.53 -2.14
C PRO A 41 6.08 -5.97 -1.94
N ASP A 42 6.34 -6.55 -0.76
CA ASP A 42 5.88 -7.91 -0.43
C ASP A 42 4.35 -7.98 -0.26
N VAL A 43 3.75 -6.93 0.31
CA VAL A 43 2.29 -6.81 0.41
C VAL A 43 1.64 -6.78 -0.98
N ASN A 44 2.22 -6.02 -1.91
CA ASN A 44 1.72 -5.94 -3.29
C ASN A 44 1.82 -7.28 -4.02
N LEU A 45 2.93 -8.00 -3.86
CA LEU A 45 3.09 -9.33 -4.43
C LEU A 45 2.03 -10.32 -3.91
N ARG A 46 1.78 -10.30 -2.59
CA ARG A 46 0.75 -11.14 -1.95
C ARG A 46 -0.65 -10.75 -2.42
N LEU A 47 -0.92 -9.45 -2.59
CA LEU A 47 -2.20 -8.95 -3.08
C LEU A 47 -2.45 -9.41 -4.52
N ARG A 48 -1.47 -9.26 -5.42
CA ARG A 48 -1.57 -9.75 -6.82
C ARG A 48 -1.80 -11.25 -6.87
N ALA A 49 -1.06 -12.04 -6.08
CA ALA A 49 -1.25 -13.48 -6.02
C ALA A 49 -2.66 -13.86 -5.54
N MET A 50 -3.19 -13.15 -4.54
CA MET A 50 -4.56 -13.35 -4.05
C MET A 50 -5.60 -12.99 -5.12
N LEU A 51 -5.46 -11.83 -5.78
CA LEU A 51 -6.36 -11.38 -6.84
C LEU A 51 -6.40 -12.38 -8.01
N ASN A 52 -5.24 -12.89 -8.44
CA ASN A 52 -5.17 -13.96 -9.45
C ASN A 52 -5.90 -15.22 -8.99
N LYS A 53 -5.72 -15.63 -7.74
CA LYS A 53 -6.36 -16.83 -7.17
C LYS A 53 -7.90 -16.73 -7.15
N VAL A 54 -8.45 -15.54 -6.96
CA VAL A 54 -9.91 -15.32 -6.94
C VAL A 54 -10.50 -14.93 -8.30
N GLY A 55 -9.71 -14.96 -9.38
CA GLY A 55 -10.17 -14.61 -10.73
C GLY A 55 -10.30 -13.10 -10.99
N ALA A 56 -9.73 -12.25 -10.12
CA ALA A 56 -9.73 -10.80 -10.23
C ALA A 56 -8.34 -10.26 -10.65
N GLY A 57 -7.61 -11.02 -11.46
CA GLY A 57 -6.23 -10.72 -11.84
C GLY A 57 -6.03 -9.38 -12.57
N ASP A 58 -7.06 -8.86 -13.23
CA ASP A 58 -7.02 -7.56 -13.90
C ASP A 58 -7.31 -6.38 -12.96
N ALA A 59 -7.70 -6.65 -11.71
CA ALA A 59 -7.95 -5.61 -10.73
C ALA A 59 -6.65 -4.91 -10.32
N ALA A 60 -6.75 -3.59 -10.17
CA ALA A 60 -5.66 -2.71 -9.79
C ALA A 60 -6.16 -1.68 -8.76
N PRO A 61 -6.39 -2.11 -7.50
CA PRO A 61 -6.78 -1.18 -6.45
C PRO A 61 -5.64 -0.23 -6.08
N ILE A 62 -5.98 0.99 -5.68
CA ILE A 62 -5.03 1.94 -5.09
C ILE A 62 -4.67 1.49 -3.67
N VAL A 63 -3.41 1.07 -3.47
CA VAL A 63 -2.88 0.57 -2.20
C VAL A 63 -1.99 1.61 -1.54
N ARG A 64 -2.17 1.83 -0.24
CA ARG A 64 -1.32 2.78 0.51
C ARG A 64 -0.95 2.22 1.87
N MET A 65 0.28 2.46 2.32
CA MET A 65 0.81 1.93 3.58
C MET A 65 1.52 2.99 4.42
N THR A 66 1.25 3.05 5.72
CA THR A 66 1.95 3.95 6.65
C THR A 66 2.38 3.23 7.91
N GLY A 67 3.59 3.56 8.37
CA GLY A 67 4.19 2.96 9.58
C GLY A 67 3.67 3.52 10.90
N CYS A 68 2.71 4.45 10.89
CA CYS A 68 2.03 5.01 12.05
C CYS A 68 0.71 5.70 11.61
N PRO A 69 -0.18 6.10 12.53
CA PRO A 69 -1.48 6.69 12.18
C PRO A 69 -1.43 8.14 11.67
N ASN A 70 -0.25 8.75 11.55
CA ASN A 70 -0.11 10.13 11.03
C ASN A 70 -0.51 10.26 9.55
N GLY A 71 -0.53 9.16 8.79
CA GLY A 71 -1.12 9.16 7.45
C GLY A 71 -0.28 9.81 6.35
N CYS A 72 1.05 9.84 6.45
CA CYS A 72 1.94 10.51 5.47
C CYS A 72 1.74 10.03 4.01
N ALA A 73 1.48 8.74 3.80
CA ALA A 73 1.20 8.18 2.47
C ALA A 73 -0.27 8.36 2.04
N ARG A 74 -1.07 9.13 2.79
CA ARG A 74 -2.51 9.35 2.57
C ARG A 74 -3.34 8.04 2.54
N PRO A 75 -3.17 7.11 3.51
CA PRO A 75 -3.79 5.78 3.49
C PRO A 75 -5.32 5.83 3.63
N TYR A 76 -5.85 6.87 4.27
CA TYR A 76 -7.29 7.06 4.47
C TYR A 76 -8.06 7.41 3.18
N MET A 77 -7.37 7.63 2.06
CA MET A 77 -7.98 7.86 0.74
C MET A 77 -7.79 6.65 -0.20
N ALA A 78 -7.13 5.58 0.26
CA ALA A 78 -6.85 4.40 -0.54
C ALA A 78 -8.10 3.54 -0.73
N GLU A 79 -8.13 2.74 -1.80
CA GLU A 79 -9.09 1.64 -1.89
C GLU A 79 -8.75 0.56 -0.86
N ILE A 80 -7.44 0.33 -0.65
CA ILE A 80 -6.90 -0.53 0.41
C ILE A 80 -5.78 0.21 1.15
N GLY A 81 -6.01 0.57 2.41
CA GLY A 81 -5.06 1.26 3.27
C GLY A 81 -4.54 0.35 4.38
N PHE A 82 -3.22 0.37 4.61
CA PHE A 82 -2.55 -0.29 5.73
C PHE A 82 -1.97 0.77 6.66
N VAL A 83 -2.45 0.82 7.90
CA VAL A 83 -2.00 1.81 8.90
C VAL A 83 -1.45 1.06 10.10
N CYS A 84 -0.14 1.14 10.35
CA CYS A 84 0.46 0.43 11.46
C CYS A 84 -0.11 0.90 12.81
N ASP A 85 -0.56 -0.06 13.62
CA ASP A 85 -1.18 0.15 14.94
C ASP A 85 -0.48 -0.62 16.07
N GLY A 86 0.67 -1.23 15.76
CA GLY A 86 1.48 -1.97 16.72
C GLY A 86 2.64 -2.74 16.07
N PRO A 87 3.51 -3.38 16.87
CA PRO A 87 4.60 -4.18 16.34
C PRO A 87 4.07 -5.32 15.46
N ASN A 88 4.43 -5.30 14.18
CA ASN A 88 3.97 -6.25 13.16
C ASN A 88 2.43 -6.35 13.07
N THR A 89 1.71 -5.26 13.34
CA THR A 89 0.26 -5.20 13.13
C THR A 89 -0.17 -3.94 12.39
N TYR A 90 -1.25 -4.07 11.62
CA TYR A 90 -1.84 -2.99 10.84
C TYR A 90 -3.36 -2.95 11.04
N GLN A 91 -3.91 -1.74 11.07
CA GLN A 91 -5.31 -1.50 10.73
C GLN A 91 -5.48 -1.53 9.22
N ILE A 92 -6.56 -2.16 8.78
CA ILE A 92 -6.99 -2.20 7.40
C ILE A 92 -8.09 -1.16 7.21
N TRP A 93 -7.91 -0.28 6.23
CA TRP A 93 -8.86 0.75 5.85
C TRP A 93 -9.37 0.47 4.44
N LEU A 94 -10.68 0.48 4.24
CA LEU A 94 -11.31 0.15 2.95
C LEU A 94 -12.33 1.20 2.55
N GLY A 95 -12.61 1.28 1.25
CA GLY A 95 -13.74 2.06 0.74
C GLY A 95 -13.39 3.44 0.23
N GLY A 96 -12.11 3.79 0.04
CA GLY A 96 -11.73 4.91 -0.83
C GLY A 96 -12.14 4.65 -2.29
N ASN A 97 -11.70 5.52 -3.19
CA ASN A 97 -11.92 5.36 -4.63
C ASN A 97 -10.69 5.79 -5.44
N ARG A 98 -10.64 5.36 -6.70
CA ARG A 98 -9.53 5.65 -7.63
C ARG A 98 -9.31 7.15 -7.90
N GLU A 99 -10.34 7.97 -7.78
CA GLU A 99 -10.23 9.44 -7.91
C GLU A 99 -9.88 10.15 -6.60
N GLN A 100 -9.77 9.41 -5.48
CA GLN A 100 -9.53 9.93 -4.13
C GLN A 100 -10.48 11.07 -3.73
N THR A 101 -11.76 10.91 -4.01
CA THR A 101 -12.82 11.82 -3.57
C THR A 101 -13.64 11.26 -2.40
N ARG A 102 -13.36 10.03 -1.96
CA ARG A 102 -14.03 9.39 -0.83
C ARG A 102 -13.02 8.92 0.23
N LEU A 103 -13.34 9.17 1.49
CA LEU A 103 -12.58 8.69 2.64
C LEU A 103 -12.88 7.20 2.88
N ALA A 104 -11.83 6.42 3.12
CA ALA A 104 -11.92 5.05 3.58
C ALA A 104 -12.39 4.98 5.04
N GLY A 105 -13.02 3.88 5.43
CA GLY A 105 -13.36 3.57 6.82
C GLY A 105 -12.47 2.46 7.38
N GLY A 106 -12.27 2.45 8.70
CA GLY A 106 -11.62 1.35 9.40
C GLY A 106 -12.43 0.06 9.24
N TYR A 107 -11.77 -1.00 8.79
CA TYR A 107 -12.39 -2.30 8.50
C TYR A 107 -11.96 -3.37 9.49
N ALA A 108 -10.66 -3.46 9.79
CA ALA A 108 -10.10 -4.42 10.73
C ALA A 108 -8.92 -3.80 11.46
N GLU A 109 -8.70 -4.24 12.71
CA GLU A 109 -7.65 -3.74 13.57
C GLU A 109 -6.68 -4.85 13.95
N ARG A 110 -5.43 -4.50 14.27
CA ARG A 110 -4.38 -5.41 14.75
C ARG A 110 -4.14 -6.65 13.86
N VAL A 111 -4.26 -6.49 12.54
CA VAL A 111 -4.04 -7.56 11.56
C VAL A 111 -2.55 -7.82 11.38
N LYS A 112 -2.14 -9.09 11.37
CA LYS A 112 -0.74 -9.53 11.21
C LYS A 112 -0.41 -9.90 9.77
#